data_AF-X0WUI4-F1
#
_entry.id   AF-X0WUI4-F1
#
_cell.length_a   1.000
_cell.length_b   1.000
_cell.length_c   1.000
_cell.angle_alpha   90.00
_cell.angle_beta   90.00
_cell.angle_gamma   90.00
#
_symmetry.space_group_name_H-M   'P 1'
#
loop_
_entity.id
_entity.type
_entity.pdbx_description
1 polymer ?
#
loop_
_entity_poly.entity_id
_entity_poly.type
_entity_poly.pdbx_seq_one_letter_code
_entity_poly.pdbx_strand_id
1 'polypeptide(L)' 'RVRLGSTVTVANQDGQQEQYTIVGSAEANPAEGRISNESPVGRALLNKRVGNEVKANVPAGTFHFTITAIS' A
#
# COMPACT_ATOMS: atom_id res chain seq x y z
N ARG A 1 -5.15 9.42 6.53
CA ARG A 1 -5.93 8.19 6.20
C ARG A 1 -5.76 7.99 4.70
N VAL A 2 -5.47 6.78 4.25
CA VAL A 2 -5.15 6.49 2.84
C VAL A 2 -6.38 6.72 1.96
N ARG A 3 -6.20 7.45 0.86
CA ARG A 3 -7.19 7.72 -0.18
C ARG A 3 -6.54 7.60 -1.57
N LEU A 4 -7.34 7.70 -2.62
CA LEU A 4 -6.81 7.87 -3.98
C LEU A 4 -5.92 9.12 -4.04
N GLY A 5 -4.76 9.01 -4.67
CA GLY A 5 -3.71 10.02 -4.72
C GLY A 5 -2.77 10.03 -3.51
N SER A 6 -3.09 9.33 -2.42
CA SER A 6 -2.21 9.29 -1.24
C SER A 6 -0.94 8.51 -1.52
N THR A 7 0.17 9.02 -0.99
CA THR A 7 1.44 8.32 -0.94
C THR A 7 1.64 7.72 0.45
N VAL A 8 1.83 6.42 0.51
CA VAL A 8 1.87 5.63 1.75
C VAL A 8 3.24 5.01 1.88
N THR A 9 3.88 5.22 3.02
CA THR A 9 5.07 4.47 3.40
C THR A 9 4.66 3.33 4.31
N VAL A 10 5.13 2.14 3.98
CA VAL A 10 4.90 0.91 4.74
C VAL A 10 6.23 0.32 5.17
N ALA A 11 6.26 -0.34 6.33
CA ALA A 11 7.40 -1.10 6.79
C ALA A 11 7.03 -2.59 6.91
N ASN A 12 7.86 -3.47 6.39
CA ASN A 12 7.71 -4.92 6.60
C ASN A 12 8.21 -5.33 8.00
N GLN A 13 8.13 -6.61 8.33
CA GLN A 13 8.54 -7.14 9.64
C GLN A 13 10.04 -7.00 9.90
N ASP A 14 10.86 -6.94 8.84
CA ASP A 14 12.31 -6.74 8.92
C ASP A 14 12.68 -5.25 9.03
N GLY A 15 11.68 -4.35 9.08
CA GLY A 15 11.86 -2.90 9.17
C GLY A 15 12.22 -2.22 7.85
N GLN A 16 12.25 -2.96 6.73
CA GLN A 16 12.46 -2.38 5.41
C GLN A 16 11.23 -1.56 5.01
N GLN A 17 11.49 -0.34 4.52
CA GLN A 17 10.44 0.58 4.13
C GLN A 17 10.26 0.60 2.61
N GLU A 18 8.99 0.62 2.20
CA GLU A 18 8.59 0.80 0.82
C GLU A 18 7.54 1.90 0.72
N GLN A 19 7.50 2.58 -0.41
CA GLN A 19 6.61 3.70 -0.65
C GLN A 19 5.74 3.44 -1.88
N TYR A 20 4.43 3.64 -1.71
CA TYR A 20 3.45 3.42 -2.76
C TYR A 20 2.50 4.60 -2.90
N THR A 21 2.14 4.94 -4.13
CA THR A 21 1.06 5.91 -4.41
C THR A 21 -0.19 5.15 -4.81
N ILE A 22 -1.30 5.37 -4.11
CA ILE A 22 -2.58 4.72 -4.44
C ILE A 22 -3.24 5.51 -5.57
N VAL A 23 -3.42 4.88 -6.72
CA VAL A 23 -3.93 5.51 -7.94
C VAL A 23 -5.11 4.74 -8.52
N GLY A 24 -5.77 5.28 -9.54
CA GLY A 24 -6.82 4.55 -10.25
C GLY A 24 -6.23 3.41 -11.08
N SER A 25 -7.04 2.40 -11.41
CA SER A 25 -6.57 1.24 -12.20
C SER A 25 -5.94 1.61 -13.54
N ALA A 26 -6.42 2.65 -14.22
CA ALA A 26 -5.86 3.11 -15.50
C ALA A 26 -4.46 3.75 -15.37
N GLU A 27 -4.07 4.18 -14.17
CA GLU A 27 -2.83 4.92 -13.89
C GLU A 27 -1.80 4.07 -13.14
N ALA A 28 -2.14 2.81 -12.87
CA ALA A 28 -1.34 1.92 -12.06
C ALA A 28 -0.10 1.45 -12.81
N ASN A 29 1.03 1.57 -12.15
CA ASN A 29 2.32 1.10 -12.62
C ASN A 29 3.15 0.64 -11.40
N PRO A 30 3.08 -0.65 -11.02
CA PRO A 30 3.78 -1.17 -9.85
C PRO A 30 5.30 -0.98 -9.90
N ALA A 31 5.90 -0.95 -11.09
CA ALA A 31 7.34 -0.72 -11.25
C ALA A 31 7.75 0.71 -10.82
N GLU A 32 6.81 1.66 -10.84
CA GLU A 32 6.99 3.03 -10.37
C GLU A 32 6.37 3.25 -8.97
N GLY A 33 5.99 2.18 -8.26
CA GLY A 33 5.32 2.27 -6.97
C GLY A 33 3.89 2.84 -7.05
N ARG A 34 3.28 2.89 -8.23
CA ARG A 34 1.88 3.34 -8.42
C ARG A 34 0.95 2.13 -8.36
N ILE A 35 0.22 2.00 -7.26
CA ILE A 35 -0.62 0.83 -6.96
C ILE A 35 -2.09 1.15 -7.21
N SER A 36 -2.75 0.33 -8.03
CA SER A 36 -4.20 0.44 -8.25
C SER A 36 -4.95 0.28 -6.94
N ASN A 37 -5.93 1.16 -6.71
CA ASN A 37 -6.93 1.08 -5.64
C ASN A 37 -7.76 -0.21 -5.68
N GLU A 38 -7.83 -0.90 -6.82
CA GLU A 38 -8.54 -2.16 -7.01
C GLU A 38 -7.66 -3.39 -6.82
N SER A 39 -6.34 -3.24 -6.71
CA SER A 39 -5.41 -4.33 -6.43
C SER A 39 -5.57 -4.84 -4.98
N PRO A 40 -5.12 -6.08 -4.65
CA PRO A 40 -5.19 -6.58 -3.28
C PRO A 40 -4.48 -5.67 -2.27
N VAL A 41 -3.31 -5.13 -2.65
CA VAL A 41 -2.53 -4.20 -1.82
C VAL A 41 -3.27 -2.86 -1.67
N GLY A 42 -3.75 -2.28 -2.76
CA GLY A 42 -4.48 -1.02 -2.74
C GLY A 42 -5.76 -1.09 -1.90
N ARG A 43 -6.55 -2.17 -2.05
CA ARG A 43 -7.76 -2.40 -1.24
C ARG A 43 -7.43 -2.57 0.25
N ALA A 44 -6.33 -3.26 0.57
CA ALA A 44 -5.91 -3.47 1.95
C ALA A 44 -5.46 -2.16 2.63
N LEU A 45 -4.85 -1.25 1.85
CA LEU A 45 -4.36 0.05 2.29
C LEU A 45 -5.45 1.12 2.38
N LEU A 46 -6.43 1.10 1.47
CA LEU A 46 -7.49 2.09 1.42
C LEU A 46 -8.17 2.24 2.78
N ASN A 47 -8.43 3.49 3.17
CA ASN A 47 -9.09 3.82 4.42
C ASN A 47 -8.32 3.39 5.69
N LYS A 48 -7.06 2.99 5.60
CA LYS A 48 -6.19 2.77 6.77
C LYS A 48 -5.49 4.06 7.21
N ARG A 49 -4.89 4.04 8.40
CA ARG A 49 -4.17 5.16 9.01
C ARG A 49 -2.75 4.73 9.39
N VAL A 50 -1.87 5.71 9.62
CA VAL A 50 -0.55 5.48 10.21
C VAL A 50 -0.70 4.69 11.50
N GLY A 51 0.18 3.71 11.70
CA GLY A 51 0.16 2.75 12.80
C GLY A 51 -0.74 1.53 12.59
N ASN A 52 -1.49 1.44 11.47
CA ASN A 52 -2.24 0.21 11.18
C ASN A 52 -1.34 -0.86 10.58
N GLU A 53 -1.44 -2.06 11.14
CA GLU A 53 -0.99 -3.28 10.51
C GLU A 53 -1.97 -3.70 9.41
N VAL A 54 -1.43 -4.05 8.26
CA VAL A 54 -2.19 -4.41 7.06
C VAL A 54 -1.65 -5.74 6.55
N LYS A 55 -2.58 -6.59 6.11
CA LYS A 55 -2.28 -7.86 5.44
C LYS A 55 -2.89 -7.81 4.05
N ALA A 56 -2.08 -8.06 3.04
CA ALA A 56 -2.52 -8.12 1.65
C ALA A 56 -2.21 -9.51 1.07
N ASN A 57 -3.25 -10.21 0.60
CA ASN A 57 -3.09 -11.50 -0.05
C ASN A 57 -2.83 -11.26 -1.54
N VAL A 58 -1.65 -11.63 -2.02
CA VAL A 58 -1.29 -11.62 -3.44
C VAL A 58 -0.94 -13.05 -3.89
N PRO A 59 -0.93 -13.34 -5.21
CA PRO A 59 -0.62 -14.69 -5.69
C PRO A 59 0.73 -15.25 -5.21
N ALA A 60 1.70 -14.38 -4.94
CA ALA A 60 3.03 -14.76 -4.43
C ALA A 60 3.07 -15.03 -2.92
N GLY A 61 1.98 -14.78 -2.17
CA GLY A 61 1.93 -14.97 -0.72
C GLY A 61 1.16 -13.86 0.01
N THR A 62 1.23 -13.87 1.34
CA THR A 62 0.62 -12.82 2.18
C THR A 62 1.68 -11.80 2.56
N PHE A 63 1.45 -10.54 2.20
CA PHE A 63 2.32 -9.43 2.58
C PHE A 63 1.81 -8.81 3.88
N HIS A 64 2.70 -8.74 4.87
CA HIS A 64 2.44 -8.13 6.17
C HIS A 64 3.26 -6.85 6.30
N PHE A 65 2.59 -5.73 6.54
CA PHE A 65 3.28 -4.46 6.70
C PHE A 65 2.49 -3.48 7.58
N THR A 66 3.22 -2.51 8.14
CA THR A 66 2.67 -1.46 8.98
C THR A 66 2.78 -0.12 8.26
N ILE A 67 1.71 0.66 8.26
CA ILE A 67 1.74 2.01 7.67
C ILE A 67 2.52 2.93 8.61
N THR A 68 3.63 3.50 8.14
CA THR A 68 4.49 4.40 8.93
C THR A 68 4.26 5.86 8.59
N ALA A 69 3.86 6.18 7.35
CA ALA A 69 3.55 7.54 6.92
C ALA A 69 2.47 7.57 5.83
N ILE A 70 1.74 8.69 5.76
CA ILE A 70 0.79 8.99 4.68
C ILE A 70 0.96 10.46 4.30
N SER A 71 1.19 10.73 3.02
CA SER A 71 1.21 12.05 2.40
C SER A 71 0.09 12.21 1.37
#